data_AF-A0A1I7JUL9-F1
#
_entry.id   AF-A0A1I7JUL9-F1
#
_cell.length_a   1.000
_cell.length_b   1.000
_cell.length_c   1.000
_cell.angle_alpha   90.00
_cell.angle_beta   90.00
_cell.angle_gamma   90.00
#
_symmetry.space_group_name_H-M   'P 1'
#
loop_
_entity.id
_entity.type
_entity.pdbx_description
1 polymer ?
#
loop_
_entity_poly.entity_id
_entity_poly.type
_entity_poly.pdbx_seq_one_letter_code
_entity_poly.pdbx_strand_id
1 'polypeptide(L)'
;MCKQEVTQALNTDRIIKELDARKHELSQAIALVRKGVKKAREGKLRISHRKGSAQYYLIADNGDTRGKYIKKENIKLVKELAQKDYLEKLINRAEAELSLLDSVIGKLKACDATPESFYSEMHNDRKSLISPILLDDDGYRLHNLQMLNAGYHNGTPLFHAFFL
;
A
#
# COMPACT_ATOMS: atom_id res chain seq x y z
N MET A 1 -12.41 25.46 17.17
CA MET A 1 -11.92 24.28 16.43
C MET A 1 -12.34 24.42 14.98
N CYS A 2 -11.38 24.49 14.06
CA CYS A 2 -11.60 24.87 12.66
C CYS A 2 -12.08 23.67 11.83
N LYS A 3 -13.03 23.85 10.92
CA LYS A 3 -13.66 22.74 10.16
C LYS A 3 -12.69 21.96 9.26
N GLN A 4 -11.50 22.51 8.96
CA GLN A 4 -10.53 21.91 8.04
C GLN A 4 -9.74 20.76 8.67
N GLU A 5 -9.21 20.92 9.89
CA GLU A 5 -8.54 19.84 10.66
C GLU A 5 -9.46 18.62 10.88
N VAL A 6 -10.74 18.90 11.21
CA VAL A 6 -11.74 17.85 11.42
C VAL A 6 -12.03 17.08 10.13
N THR A 7 -12.05 17.75 8.97
CA THR A 7 -12.35 17.11 7.68
C THR A 7 -11.19 16.23 7.18
N GLN A 8 -9.95 16.64 7.44
CA GLN A 8 -8.74 15.90 7.05
C GLN A 8 -8.54 14.67 7.96
N ALA A 9 -8.77 14.80 9.27
CA ALA A 9 -8.82 13.68 10.20
C ALA A 9 -9.94 12.69 9.87
N LEU A 10 -11.15 13.17 9.55
CA LEU A 10 -12.28 12.33 9.14
C LEU A 10 -12.01 11.52 7.86
N ASN A 11 -11.21 12.06 6.93
CA ASN A 11 -10.83 11.34 5.71
C ASN A 11 -9.78 10.25 6.00
N THR A 12 -8.79 10.55 6.84
CA THR A 12 -7.76 9.57 7.25
C THR A 12 -8.36 8.42 8.04
N ASP A 13 -9.30 8.69 8.96
CA ASP A 13 -10.00 7.65 9.72
C ASP A 13 -10.81 6.72 8.81
N ARG A 14 -11.50 7.29 7.81
CA ARG A 14 -12.22 6.51 6.81
C ARG A 14 -11.26 5.63 6.01
N ILE A 15 -10.15 6.18 5.53
CA ILE A 15 -9.13 5.43 4.78
C ILE A 15 -8.57 4.30 5.64
N ILE A 16 -8.17 4.57 6.89
CA ILE A 16 -7.65 3.55 7.81
C ILE A 16 -8.68 2.42 7.99
N LYS A 17 -9.97 2.75 8.15
CA LYS A 17 -11.04 1.77 8.29
C LYS A 17 -11.18 0.87 7.04
N GLU A 18 -11.09 1.44 5.85
CA GLU A 18 -11.12 0.68 4.59
C GLU A 18 -9.89 -0.24 4.45
N LEU A 19 -8.70 0.25 4.82
CA LEU A 19 -7.47 -0.54 4.79
C LEU A 19 -7.51 -1.69 5.83
N ASP A 20 -8.05 -1.46 7.02
CA ASP A 20 -8.23 -2.51 8.03
C ASP A 20 -9.28 -3.56 7.60
N ALA A 21 -10.36 -3.14 6.93
CA ALA A 21 -11.32 -4.08 6.33
C ALA A 21 -10.64 -4.98 5.28
N ARG A 22 -9.82 -4.40 4.41
CA ARG A 22 -9.03 -5.15 3.42
C ARG A 22 -8.06 -6.12 4.08
N LYS A 23 -7.35 -5.70 5.13
CA LYS A 23 -6.47 -6.59 5.91
C LYS A 23 -7.24 -7.77 6.50
N HIS A 24 -8.45 -7.54 6.99
CA HIS A 24 -9.30 -8.59 7.53
C HIS A 24 -9.68 -9.62 6.46
N GLU A 25 -10.10 -9.18 5.27
CA GLU A 25 -10.37 -10.05 4.13
C GLU A 25 -9.15 -10.89 3.74
N LEU A 26 -7.98 -10.26 3.60
CA LEU A 26 -6.72 -10.95 3.27
C LEU A 26 -6.34 -11.98 4.33
N SER A 27 -6.52 -11.64 5.61
CA SER A 27 -6.22 -12.56 6.72
C SER A 27 -7.13 -13.79 6.69
N GLN A 28 -8.42 -13.61 6.39
CA GLN A 28 -9.35 -14.72 6.22
C GLN A 28 -8.96 -15.59 5.02
N ALA A 29 -8.64 -14.98 3.88
CA ALA A 29 -8.21 -15.68 2.68
C ALA A 29 -6.94 -16.52 2.95
N ILE A 30 -5.92 -15.93 3.59
CA ILE A 30 -4.69 -16.63 3.98
C ILE A 30 -5.00 -17.80 4.90
N ALA A 31 -5.87 -17.62 5.91
CA ALA A 31 -6.24 -18.70 6.83
C ALA A 31 -6.93 -19.87 6.11
N LEU A 32 -7.82 -19.59 5.15
CA LEU A 32 -8.46 -20.60 4.31
C LEU A 32 -7.45 -21.33 3.42
N VAL A 33 -6.57 -20.58 2.74
CA VAL A 33 -5.53 -21.12 1.86
C VAL A 33 -4.57 -22.03 2.64
N ARG A 34 -4.08 -21.59 3.80
CA ARG A 34 -3.16 -22.37 4.66
C ARG A 34 -3.78 -23.69 5.14
N LYS A 35 -5.10 -23.73 5.38
CA LYS A 35 -5.82 -24.99 5.68
C LYS A 35 -5.87 -25.92 4.46
N GLY A 36 -6.01 -25.37 3.26
CA GLY A 36 -6.06 -26.13 2.00
C GLY A 36 -4.70 -26.69 1.54
N VAL A 37 -3.63 -25.89 1.64
CA VAL A 37 -2.29 -26.26 1.14
C VAL A 37 -1.69 -27.47 1.88
N LYS A 38 -2.01 -27.68 3.16
CA LYS A 38 -1.55 -28.87 3.93
C LYS A 38 -1.95 -30.21 3.32
N LYS A 39 -2.98 -30.24 2.47
CA LYS A 39 -3.48 -31.46 1.81
C LYS A 39 -3.08 -31.55 0.34
N ALA A 40 -2.27 -30.60 -0.15
CA ALA A 40 -1.94 -30.50 -1.56
C ALA A 40 -0.92 -31.55 -1.99
N ARG A 41 -1.05 -32.02 -3.23
CA ARG A 41 -0.17 -33.03 -3.82
C ARG A 41 1.20 -32.46 -4.16
N GLU A 42 2.24 -33.28 -4.08
CA GLU A 42 3.60 -32.88 -4.46
C GLU A 42 3.77 -32.71 -5.98
N GLY A 43 4.79 -31.93 -6.35
CA GLY A 43 5.11 -31.57 -7.73
C GLY A 43 4.44 -30.28 -8.25
N LYS A 44 4.74 -29.96 -9.51
CA LYS A 44 4.27 -28.77 -10.24
C LYS A 44 3.61 -29.15 -11.56
N LEU A 45 2.61 -28.36 -11.97
CA LEU A 45 1.99 -28.49 -13.28
C LEU A 45 2.77 -27.71 -14.33
N ARG A 46 3.18 -28.39 -15.41
CA ARG A 46 3.65 -27.76 -16.64
C ARG A 46 2.59 -27.94 -17.72
N ILE A 47 2.30 -26.86 -18.46
CA ILE A 47 1.37 -26.86 -19.58
C ILE A 47 2.15 -26.56 -20.86
N SER A 48 1.90 -27.34 -21.90
CA SER A 48 2.43 -27.13 -23.26
C SER A 48 1.27 -27.13 -24.25
N HIS A 49 1.44 -26.51 -25.42
CA HIS A 49 0.45 -26.52 -26.49
C HIS A 49 0.99 -27.26 -27.70
N ARG A 50 0.21 -28.19 -28.26
CA ARG A 50 0.57 -28.91 -29.49
C ARG A 50 -0.67 -29.10 -30.36
N LYS A 51 -0.59 -28.71 -31.64
CA LYS A 51 -1.68 -28.84 -32.63
C LYS A 51 -3.03 -28.30 -32.09
N GLY A 52 -3.01 -27.15 -31.41
CA GLY A 52 -4.21 -26.50 -30.87
C GLY A 52 -4.76 -27.09 -29.57
N SER A 53 -4.10 -28.08 -28.95
CA SER A 53 -4.54 -28.69 -27.69
C SER A 53 -3.50 -28.51 -26.57
N ALA A 54 -3.99 -28.25 -25.36
CA ALA A 54 -3.17 -28.23 -24.15
C ALA A 54 -2.74 -29.65 -23.75
N GLN A 55 -1.47 -29.80 -23.41
CA GLN A 55 -0.84 -31.00 -22.88
C GLN A 55 -0.32 -30.71 -21.48
N TYR A 56 -0.60 -31.61 -20.55
CA TYR A 56 -0.30 -31.44 -19.13
C TYR A 56 0.83 -32.37 -18.71
N TYR A 57 1.73 -31.86 -17.89
CA TYR A 57 2.91 -32.58 -17.41
C TYR A 57 3.07 -32.36 -15.91
N LEU A 58 3.37 -33.42 -15.17
CA LEU A 58 3.76 -33.37 -13.76
C LEU A 58 5.28 -33.28 -13.67
N ILE A 59 5.78 -32.21 -13.08
CA ILE A 59 7.17 -32.09 -12.65
C ILE A 59 7.23 -32.56 -11.20
N ALA A 60 7.82 -33.73 -10.95
CA ALA A 60 7.90 -34.33 -9.62
C ALA A 60 9.07 -33.76 -8.81
N ASP A 61 10.25 -33.65 -9.45
CA ASP A 61 11.50 -33.23 -8.80
C ASP A 61 11.98 -31.87 -9.32
N ASN A 62 12.73 -31.15 -8.48
CA ASN A 62 13.30 -29.85 -8.85
C ASN A 62 14.34 -29.93 -9.99
N GLY A 63 14.85 -31.12 -10.31
CA GLY A 63 15.78 -31.36 -11.44
C GLY A 63 15.10 -31.77 -12.75
N ASP A 64 13.82 -32.17 -12.73
CA ASP A 64 13.09 -32.56 -13.94
C ASP A 64 12.47 -31.34 -14.61
N THR A 65 13.04 -30.92 -15.73
CA THR A 65 12.52 -29.78 -16.51
C THR A 65 11.44 -30.19 -17.52
N ARG A 66 11.37 -31.46 -17.91
CA ARG A 66 10.45 -31.94 -18.96
C ARG A 66 9.11 -32.35 -18.37
N GLY A 67 9.12 -33.03 -17.23
CA GLY A 67 7.93 -33.55 -16.57
C GLY A 67 7.35 -34.78 -17.27
N LYS A 68 6.53 -35.53 -16.53
CA LYS A 68 5.82 -36.71 -17.03
C LYS A 68 4.45 -36.32 -17.57
N TYR A 69 4.14 -36.71 -18.81
CA TYR A 69 2.85 -36.46 -19.43
C TYR A 69 1.69 -37.04 -18.59
N ILE A 70 0.67 -36.23 -18.36
CA ILE A 70 -0.55 -36.60 -17.64
C ILE A 70 -1.64 -36.93 -18.67
N LYS A 71 -2.09 -38.18 -18.68
CA LYS A 71 -3.16 -38.65 -19.56
C LYS A 71 -4.50 -37.97 -19.23
N LYS A 72 -5.40 -37.89 -20.22
CA LYS A 72 -6.71 -37.24 -20.10
C LYS A 72 -7.58 -37.87 -19.01
N GLU A 73 -7.48 -39.18 -18.79
CA GLU A 73 -8.19 -39.86 -17.68
C GLU A 73 -7.82 -39.28 -16.30
N ASN A 74 -6.61 -38.74 -16.16
CA ASN A 74 -6.08 -38.17 -14.93
C ASN A 74 -6.30 -36.65 -14.83
N ILE A 75 -7.35 -36.10 -15.45
CA ILE A 75 -7.64 -34.66 -15.39
C ILE A 75 -7.84 -34.15 -13.96
N LYS A 76 -8.27 -35.01 -13.03
CA LYS A 76 -8.36 -34.67 -11.60
C LYS A 76 -7.01 -34.24 -11.03
N LEU A 77 -5.93 -34.94 -11.37
CA LEU A 77 -4.57 -34.59 -10.98
C LEU A 77 -4.16 -33.21 -11.54
N VAL A 78 -4.50 -32.92 -12.80
CA VAL A 78 -4.22 -31.61 -13.41
C VAL A 78 -4.90 -30.49 -12.62
N LYS A 79 -6.18 -30.67 -12.25
CA LYS A 79 -6.94 -29.70 -11.45
C LYS A 79 -6.33 -29.51 -10.06
N GLU A 80 -5.92 -30.59 -9.40
CA GLU A 80 -5.28 -30.53 -8.07
C GLU A 80 -3.96 -29.74 -8.11
N LEU A 81 -3.11 -30.01 -9.11
CA LEU A 81 -1.83 -29.29 -9.26
C LEU A 81 -2.04 -27.81 -9.63
N ALA A 82 -3.01 -27.52 -10.51
CA ALA A 82 -3.36 -26.14 -10.87
C ALA A 82 -3.90 -25.37 -9.67
N GLN A 83 -4.76 -25.99 -8.87
CA GLN A 83 -5.31 -25.38 -7.66
C GLN A 83 -4.20 -25.08 -6.66
N LYS A 84 -3.25 -26.01 -6.47
CA LYS A 84 -2.07 -25.79 -5.62
C LYS A 84 -1.26 -24.57 -6.09
N ASP A 85 -0.89 -24.51 -7.36
CA ASP A 85 -0.10 -23.40 -7.92
C ASP A 85 -0.82 -22.04 -7.74
N TYR A 86 -2.15 -22.03 -7.93
CA TYR A 86 -2.97 -20.86 -7.63
C TYR A 86 -2.90 -20.46 -6.15
N LEU A 87 -3.10 -21.41 -5.24
CA LEU A 87 -3.08 -21.18 -3.79
C LEU A 87 -1.73 -20.67 -3.29
N GLU A 88 -0.62 -21.25 -3.78
CA GLU A 88 0.75 -20.82 -3.46
C GLU A 88 1.04 -19.39 -3.95
N LYS A 89 0.56 -19.04 -5.13
CA LYS A 89 0.70 -17.66 -5.64
C LYS A 89 -0.20 -16.67 -4.91
N LEU A 90 -1.41 -17.09 -4.55
CA LEU A 90 -2.37 -16.27 -3.82
C LEU A 90 -1.84 -15.92 -2.43
N ILE A 91 -1.33 -16.89 -1.68
CA ILE A 91 -0.81 -16.64 -0.33
C ILE A 91 0.38 -15.68 -0.36
N ASN A 92 1.33 -15.88 -1.27
CA ASN A 92 2.50 -14.99 -1.39
C ASN A 92 2.10 -13.54 -1.70
N ARG A 93 1.13 -13.36 -2.60
CA ARG A 93 0.63 -12.01 -2.94
C ARG A 93 -0.16 -11.39 -1.80
N ALA A 94 -1.01 -12.17 -1.14
CA ALA A 94 -1.82 -11.70 -0.01
C ALA A 94 -0.93 -11.30 1.18
N GLU A 95 0.13 -12.06 1.47
CA GLU A 95 1.09 -11.73 2.53
C GLU A 95 1.89 -10.45 2.21
N ALA A 96 2.32 -10.28 0.96
CA ALA A 96 2.99 -9.07 0.53
C ALA A 96 2.07 -7.83 0.63
N GLU A 97 0.82 -7.95 0.21
CA GLU A 97 -0.19 -6.89 0.33
C GLU A 97 -0.46 -6.54 1.81
N LEU A 98 -0.62 -7.56 2.67
CA LEU A 98 -0.84 -7.35 4.10
C LEU A 98 0.31 -6.59 4.76
N SER A 99 1.56 -6.96 4.44
CA SER A 99 2.75 -6.24 4.92
C SER A 99 2.79 -4.78 4.46
N LEU A 100 2.41 -4.50 3.21
CA LEU A 100 2.30 -3.14 2.70
C LEU A 100 1.23 -2.34 3.45
N LEU A 101 0.05 -2.93 3.67
CA LEU A 101 -1.06 -2.30 4.39
C LEU A 101 -0.67 -1.97 5.83
N ASP A 102 0.03 -2.86 6.52
CA ASP A 102 0.56 -2.60 7.87
C ASP A 102 1.50 -1.38 7.88
N SER A 103 2.40 -1.30 6.90
CA SER A 103 3.33 -0.17 6.77
C SER A 103 2.59 1.15 6.52
N VAL A 104 1.60 1.14 5.62
CA VAL A 104 0.81 2.33 5.26
C VAL A 104 -0.01 2.81 6.45
N ILE A 105 -0.74 1.91 7.12
CA ILE A 105 -1.55 2.26 8.30
C ILE A 105 -0.66 2.80 9.42
N GLY A 106 0.51 2.18 9.64
CA GLY A 106 1.48 2.66 10.63
C GLY A 106 1.93 4.09 10.34
N LYS A 107 2.24 4.41 9.08
CA LYS A 107 2.61 5.77 8.66
C LYS A 107 1.47 6.77 8.80
N LEU A 108 0.24 6.39 8.44
CA LEU A 108 -0.94 7.25 8.58
C LEU A 108 -1.25 7.58 10.04
N LYS A 109 -0.99 6.64 10.96
CA LYS A 109 -1.22 6.82 12.41
C LYS A 109 -0.10 7.58 13.12
N ALA A 110 1.13 7.50 12.62
CA ALA A 110 2.31 8.08 13.25
C ALA A 110 2.70 9.47 12.70
N CYS A 111 1.92 10.02 11.77
CA CYS A 111 2.25 11.28 11.08
C CYS A 111 1.97 12.50 11.97
N ASP A 112 2.70 12.64 13.08
CA ASP A 112 2.69 13.83 13.93
C ASP A 112 3.71 14.88 13.44
N ALA A 113 4.82 14.44 12.82
CA ALA A 113 5.82 15.31 12.22
C ALA A 113 5.65 15.37 10.70
N THR A 114 5.22 16.52 10.19
CA THR A 114 4.99 16.76 8.76
C THR A 114 6.04 17.74 8.25
N PRO A 115 6.38 17.73 6.95
CA PRO A 115 7.25 18.78 6.38
C PRO A 115 6.79 20.20 6.73
N GLU A 116 5.47 20.38 6.87
CA GLU A 116 4.79 21.61 7.27
C GLU A 116 5.07 22.01 8.74
N SER A 117 5.24 21.05 9.65
CA SER A 117 5.56 21.32 11.07
C SER A 117 7.02 21.71 11.31
N PHE A 118 7.90 21.48 10.33
CA PHE A 118 9.34 21.76 10.50
C PHE A 118 9.61 23.21 10.87
N TYR A 119 8.93 24.16 10.21
CA TYR A 119 9.11 25.58 10.53
C TYR A 119 8.64 25.89 11.94
N SER A 120 7.46 25.41 12.36
CA SER A 120 6.92 25.70 13.69
C SER A 120 7.77 25.11 14.82
N GLU A 121 8.50 24.02 14.57
CA GLU A 121 9.45 23.41 15.51
C GLU A 121 10.81 24.14 15.62
N MET A 122 11.14 25.07 14.71
CA MET A 122 12.42 25.79 14.75
C MET A 122 12.52 26.83 15.88
N HIS A 123 13.76 27.09 16.33
CA HIS A 123 14.07 28.18 17.27
C HIS A 123 13.70 29.56 16.66
N ASN A 124 13.17 30.46 17.50
CA ASN A 124 12.67 31.76 17.06
C ASN A 124 13.74 32.61 16.34
N ASP A 125 14.97 32.63 16.83
CA ASP A 125 16.07 33.35 16.17
C ASP A 125 16.41 32.81 14.78
N ARG A 126 16.17 31.52 14.51
CA ARG A 126 16.35 30.97 13.16
C ARG A 126 15.16 31.30 12.28
N LYS A 127 13.94 31.29 12.83
CA LYS A 127 12.72 31.67 12.13
C LYS A 127 12.77 33.09 11.60
N SER A 128 13.41 34.02 12.32
CA SER A 128 13.57 35.41 11.88
C SER A 128 14.58 35.61 10.74
N LEU A 129 15.41 34.60 10.46
CA LEU A 129 16.46 34.66 9.42
C LEU A 129 16.06 34.01 8.10
N ILE A 130 14.90 33.34 8.05
CA ILE A 130 14.45 32.59 6.87
C ILE A 130 13.03 32.96 6.48
N SER A 131 12.71 32.78 5.19
CA SER A 131 11.33 32.76 4.73
C SER A 131 10.86 31.31 4.61
N PRO A 132 9.82 30.87 5.34
CA PRO A 132 9.31 29.51 5.21
C PRO A 132 8.74 29.27 3.82
N ILE A 133 9.02 28.09 3.26
CA ILE A 133 8.44 27.61 1.98
C ILE A 133 7.12 26.88 2.25
N LEU A 134 7.07 26.11 3.34
CA LEU A 134 5.90 25.40 3.82
C LEU A 134 5.65 25.80 5.28
N LEU A 135 4.39 25.96 5.61
CA LEU A 135 3.89 26.25 6.95
C LEU A 135 2.82 25.21 7.29
N ASP A 136 2.64 24.94 8.58
CA ASP A 136 1.46 24.25 9.08
C ASP A 136 0.25 25.21 9.10
N ASP A 137 -0.93 24.66 9.37
CA ASP A 137 -2.18 25.43 9.37
C ASP A 137 -2.11 26.62 10.35
N ASP A 138 -1.54 26.41 11.53
CA ASP A 138 -1.36 27.47 12.52
C ASP A 138 -0.33 28.51 12.07
N GLY A 139 0.77 28.10 11.45
CA GLY A 139 1.77 28.97 10.85
C GLY A 139 1.18 29.86 9.76
N TYR A 140 0.38 29.30 8.85
CA TYR A 140 -0.33 30.09 7.84
C TYR A 140 -1.30 31.09 8.45
N ARG A 141 -2.05 30.70 9.48
CA ARG A 141 -2.99 31.59 10.17
C ARG A 141 -2.28 32.74 10.86
N LEU A 142 -1.18 32.47 11.57
CA LEU A 142 -0.41 33.50 12.26
C LEU A 142 0.26 34.45 11.27
N HIS A 143 0.86 33.91 10.20
CA HIS A 143 1.47 34.72 9.16
C HIS A 143 0.45 35.66 8.51
N ASN A 144 -0.72 35.14 8.13
CA ASN A 144 -1.79 35.96 7.54
C ASN A 144 -2.27 37.06 8.50
N LEU A 145 -2.40 36.77 9.81
CA LEU A 145 -2.77 37.77 10.82
C LEU A 145 -1.70 38.86 10.99
N GLN A 146 -0.42 38.49 10.98
CA GLN A 146 0.69 39.45 11.05
C GLN A 146 0.68 40.39 9.84
N MET A 147 0.48 39.85 8.63
CA MET A 147 0.40 40.64 7.40
C MET A 147 -0.79 41.61 7.41
N LEU A 148 -1.97 41.16 7.88
CA LEU A 148 -3.15 42.01 8.02
C LEU A 148 -2.92 43.14 9.03
N ASN A 149 -2.30 42.83 10.18
CA ASN A 149 -1.99 43.83 11.22
C ASN A 149 -0.92 44.84 10.78
N ALA A 150 -0.05 44.46 9.84
CA ALA A 150 0.95 45.34 9.24
C ALA A 150 0.39 46.27 8.14
N GLY A 151 -0.94 46.26 7.92
CA GLY A 151 -1.59 47.14 6.93
C GLY A 151 -1.44 46.69 5.48
N TYR A 152 -1.00 45.46 5.24
CA TYR A 152 -1.01 44.87 3.90
C TYR A 152 -2.43 44.44 3.55
N HIS A 153 -3.16 45.34 2.87
CA HIS A 153 -4.42 45.02 2.22
C HIS A 153 -4.13 44.74 0.74
N ASN A 154 -4.14 43.45 0.37
CA ASN A 154 -4.41 42.86 -0.97
C ASN A 154 -3.49 41.66 -1.28
N GLY A 155 -3.99 40.45 -1.01
CA GLY A 155 -4.27 39.45 -2.05
C GLY A 155 -3.17 38.90 -2.97
N THR A 156 -1.87 39.11 -2.76
CA THR A 156 -0.84 38.37 -3.54
C THR A 156 -0.53 37.03 -2.88
N PRO A 157 -0.88 35.88 -3.50
CA PRO A 157 -0.40 34.59 -3.03
C PRO A 157 1.11 34.51 -3.28
N LEU A 158 1.85 34.11 -2.24
CA LEU A 158 3.29 33.88 -2.27
C LEU A 158 3.64 32.75 -3.25
N PHE A 159 3.90 33.12 -4.51
CA PHE A 159 4.70 32.30 -5.42
C PHE A 159 5.70 33.13 -6.26
N HIS A 160 5.79 34.46 -6.10
CA HIS A 160 6.56 35.29 -7.04
C HIS A 160 7.46 36.37 -6.44
N ALA A 161 7.77 36.34 -5.16
CA ALA A 161 8.84 37.20 -4.62
C ALA A 161 9.87 36.33 -3.91
N PHE A 162 11.14 36.47 -4.29
CA PHE A 162 12.32 35.70 -3.84
C PHE A 162 12.65 34.41 -4.61
N PHE A 163 12.74 34.52 -5.93
CA PHE A 163 13.83 33.87 -6.68
C PHE A 163 14.59 34.96 -7.43
N LEU A 164 15.52 35.62 -6.75
CA LEU A 164 16.66 36.35 -7.31
C LEU A 164 17.78 36.34 -6.26
#